data_AF-A0A7K4M698-F1
#
_entry.id   AF-A0A7K4M698-F1
#
_cell.length_a   1.000
_cell.length_b   1.000
_cell.length_c   1.000
_cell.angle_alpha   90.00
_cell.angle_beta   90.00
_cell.angle_gamma   90.00
#
_symmetry.space_group_name_H-M   'P 1'
#
loop_
_entity.id
_entity.type
_entity.pdbx_description
1 polymer ?
#
loop_
_entity_poly.entity_id
_entity_poly.type
_entity_poly.pdbx_seq_one_letter_code
_entity_poly.pdbx_strand_id
1 'polypeptide(L)'
;QQKIELPVTENVQTIPPPYVVRTILVFSRPACPPQFSATEHMKKMLQCPYFFFDVVYIHNGAEDKDEETSWKEMYAFFSSLDTKGTNYKYEVSLTGPAVELHNCMAKLLAHPLQRPFQSHAAYSLLEEDTAAESEATV
;
A
#
# COMPACT_ATOMS: atom_id res chain seq x y z
N GLN A 1 -13.21 -3.17 -23.54
CA GLN A 1 -12.10 -3.04 -22.57
C GLN A 1 -10.80 -2.81 -23.35
N GLN A 2 -10.04 -1.77 -23.03
CA GLN A 2 -8.68 -1.60 -23.55
C GLN A 2 -7.76 -2.63 -22.87
N LYS A 3 -6.95 -3.33 -23.67
CA LYS A 3 -5.88 -4.18 -23.15
C LYS A 3 -4.66 -3.30 -22.93
N ILE A 4 -4.24 -3.16 -21.68
CA ILE A 4 -3.00 -2.46 -21.33
C ILE A 4 -1.89 -3.51 -21.29
N GLU A 5 -0.83 -3.29 -22.06
CA GLU A 5 0.36 -4.13 -22.04
C GLU A 5 1.35 -3.62 -20.99
N LEU A 6 2.26 -4.48 -20.54
CA LEU A 6 3.32 -4.08 -19.63
C LEU A 6 4.49 -3.47 -20.43
N PRO A 7 5.05 -2.35 -19.99
CA PRO A 7 6.17 -1.73 -20.69
C PRO A 7 7.43 -2.58 -20.55
N VAL A 8 8.30 -2.50 -21.56
CA VAL A 8 9.60 -3.19 -21.60
C VAL A 8 10.66 -2.20 -22.04
N THR A 9 11.85 -2.34 -21.49
CA THR A 9 13.03 -1.54 -21.81
C THR A 9 14.23 -2.47 -22.00
N GLU A 10 15.22 -2.07 -22.79
CA GLU A 10 16.45 -2.85 -22.98
C GLU A 10 17.24 -3.01 -21.67
N ASN A 11 17.24 -1.98 -20.81
CA ASN A 11 17.91 -2.00 -19.51
C ASN A 11 17.02 -1.34 -18.45
N VAL A 12 16.52 -2.15 -17.51
CA VAL A 12 15.55 -1.69 -16.51
C VAL A 12 16.17 -0.81 -15.41
N GLN A 13 17.50 -0.82 -15.27
CA GLN A 13 18.23 -0.07 -14.26
C GLN A 13 18.58 1.35 -14.72
N THR A 14 18.66 1.60 -16.02
CA THR A 14 19.14 2.90 -16.57
C THR A 14 18.18 3.57 -17.52
N ILE A 15 17.29 2.83 -18.19
CA ILE A 15 16.33 3.38 -19.15
C ILE A 15 14.96 3.48 -18.46
N PRO A 16 14.38 4.69 -18.30
CA PRO A 16 13.05 4.82 -17.74
C PRO A 16 12.00 4.26 -18.73
N PRO A 17 10.93 3.61 -18.24
CA PRO A 17 9.88 3.11 -19.11
C PRO A 17 9.03 4.29 -19.64
N PRO A 18 8.32 4.10 -20.77
CA PRO A 18 7.42 5.13 -21.30
C PRO A 18 6.21 5.40 -20.40
N TYR A 19 5.83 4.44 -19.56
CA TYR A 19 4.77 4.55 -18.55
C TYR A 19 4.99 3.50 -17.45
N VAL A 20 4.21 3.55 -16.39
CA VAL A 20 4.13 2.52 -15.36
C VAL A 20 2.68 2.10 -15.17
N VAL A 21 2.46 0.86 -14.75
CA VAL A 21 1.12 0.33 -14.45
C VAL A 21 1.00 0.14 -12.96
N ARG A 22 -0.02 0.78 -12.36
CA ARG A 22 -0.28 0.72 -10.93
C ARG A 22 -1.74 0.36 -10.69
N THR A 23 -1.95 -0.64 -9.84
CA THR A 23 -3.27 -0.99 -9.31
C THR A 23 -3.32 -0.61 -7.84
N ILE A 24 -4.39 0.08 -7.44
CA ILE A 24 -4.70 0.34 -6.03
C ILE A 24 -5.95 -0.47 -5.70
N LEU A 25 -5.79 -1.48 -4.84
CA LEU A 25 -6.89 -2.30 -4.36
C LEU A 25 -7.39 -1.75 -3.01
N VAL A 26 -8.64 -1.30 -2.97
CA VAL A 26 -9.35 -1.07 -1.71
C VAL A 26 -10.16 -2.33 -1.42
N PHE A 27 -9.82 -3.04 -0.34
CA PHE A 27 -10.44 -4.30 0.03
C PHE A 27 -11.04 -4.21 1.43
N SER A 28 -12.30 -4.61 1.60
CA SER A 28 -13.00 -4.49 2.89
C SER A 28 -13.84 -5.71 3.26
N ARG A 29 -13.68 -6.83 2.54
CA ARG A 29 -14.53 -8.01 2.79
C ARG A 29 -14.09 -8.73 4.07
N PRO A 30 -15.04 -9.34 4.81
CA PRO A 30 -14.72 -10.26 5.90
C PRO A 30 -13.75 -11.30 5.39
N ALA A 31 -12.77 -11.65 6.22
CA ALA A 31 -11.64 -12.46 5.79
C ALA A 31 -12.09 -13.84 5.32
N CYS A 32 -12.17 -13.98 4.00
CA CYS A 32 -12.33 -15.24 3.31
C CYS A 32 -10.93 -15.69 2.88
N PRO A 33 -10.56 -16.97 3.09
CA PRO A 33 -9.28 -17.46 2.61
C PRO A 33 -9.11 -17.08 1.13
N PRO A 34 -7.97 -16.48 0.75
CA PRO A 34 -7.78 -16.04 -0.62
C PRO A 34 -7.80 -17.27 -1.53
N GLN A 35 -8.87 -17.43 -2.32
CA GLN A 35 -8.91 -18.41 -3.40
C GLN A 35 -8.04 -17.90 -4.55
N PHE A 36 -6.73 -17.94 -4.34
CA PHE A 36 -5.75 -17.40 -5.26
C PHE A 36 -4.96 -18.53 -5.92
N SER A 37 -5.23 -18.75 -7.20
CA SER A 37 -4.35 -19.53 -8.06
C SER A 37 -3.61 -18.57 -8.98
N ALA A 38 -2.34 -18.30 -8.66
CA ALA A 38 -1.49 -17.44 -9.48
C ALA A 38 -1.27 -18.10 -10.85
N THR A 39 -1.95 -17.61 -11.87
CA THR A 39 -1.64 -17.99 -13.25
C THR A 39 -0.23 -17.55 -13.61
N GLU A 40 0.41 -18.23 -14.56
CA GLU A 40 1.75 -17.84 -15.04
C GLU A 40 1.79 -16.39 -15.56
N HIS A 41 0.70 -15.91 -16.15
CA HIS A 41 0.57 -14.51 -16.58
C HIS A 41 0.61 -13.55 -15.39
N MET A 42 -0.07 -13.89 -14.29
CA MET A 42 -0.07 -13.07 -13.08
C MET A 42 1.31 -13.04 -12.43
N LYS A 43 2.02 -14.17 -12.39
CA LYS A 43 3.40 -14.21 -11.89
C LYS A 43 4.33 -13.31 -12.70
N LYS A 44 4.25 -13.37 -14.05
CA LYS A 44 5.00 -12.47 -14.94
C LYS A 44 4.66 -11.00 -14.69
N MET A 45 3.38 -10.69 -14.47
CA MET A 45 2.93 -9.34 -14.14
C MET A 45 3.52 -8.84 -12.81
N LEU A 46 3.46 -9.64 -11.74
CA LEU A 46 4.03 -9.29 -10.43
C LEU A 46 5.56 -9.14 -10.47
N GLN A 47 6.24 -9.90 -11.34
CA GLN A 47 7.68 -9.81 -11.55
C GLN A 47 8.11 -8.61 -12.41
N CYS A 48 7.20 -7.98 -13.16
CA CYS A 48 7.52 -6.82 -13.98
C CYS A 48 7.96 -5.63 -13.10
N PRO A 49 9.12 -5.00 -13.35
CA PRO A 49 9.60 -3.88 -12.53
C PRO A 49 8.71 -2.64 -12.63
N TYR A 50 7.89 -2.54 -13.67
CA TYR A 50 7.02 -1.40 -13.95
C TYR A 50 5.55 -1.64 -13.60
N PHE A 51 5.25 -2.76 -12.95
CA PHE A 51 3.95 -3.07 -12.37
C PHE A 51 3.99 -2.93 -10.84
N PHE A 52 3.00 -2.24 -10.29
CA PHE A 52 2.86 -1.98 -8.85
C PHE A 52 1.45 -2.34 -8.38
N PHE A 53 1.36 -2.96 -7.20
CA PHE A 53 0.10 -3.42 -6.63
C PHE A 53 -0.02 -2.95 -5.18
N ASP A 54 -0.67 -1.81 -4.99
CA ASP A 54 -0.87 -1.24 -3.66
C ASP A 54 -2.21 -1.68 -3.07
N VAL A 55 -2.26 -1.79 -1.76
CA VAL A 55 -3.45 -2.29 -1.04
C VAL A 55 -3.82 -1.34 0.10
N VAL A 56 -5.12 -1.04 0.20
CA VAL A 56 -5.75 -0.49 1.40
C VAL A 56 -6.73 -1.54 1.92
N TYR A 57 -6.38 -2.19 3.02
CA TYR A 57 -7.20 -3.23 3.64
C TYR A 57 -8.00 -2.64 4.80
N ILE A 58 -9.33 -2.66 4.69
CA ILE A 58 -10.26 -2.10 5.65
C ILE A 58 -10.90 -3.25 6.44
N HIS A 59 -10.65 -3.34 7.74
CA HIS A 59 -11.23 -4.39 8.60
C HIS A 59 -11.23 -4.00 10.08
N ASN A 60 -12.02 -4.72 10.88
CA ASN A 60 -12.07 -4.58 12.34
C ASN A 60 -11.42 -5.75 13.08
N GLY A 61 -10.73 -6.65 12.39
CA GLY A 61 -10.19 -7.87 13.01
C GLY A 61 -9.18 -7.68 14.15
N ALA A 62 -8.64 -6.48 14.37
CA ALA A 62 -7.86 -6.15 15.57
C ALA A 62 -8.75 -5.95 16.82
N GLU A 63 -10.01 -5.55 16.62
CA GLU A 63 -11.03 -5.31 17.64
C GLU A 63 -11.90 -6.57 17.85
N ASP A 64 -12.17 -7.32 16.78
CA ASP A 64 -12.95 -8.57 16.81
C ASP A 64 -12.05 -9.81 17.01
N LYS A 65 -12.05 -10.35 18.23
CA LYS A 65 -11.28 -11.56 18.61
C LYS A 65 -11.63 -12.79 17.77
N ASP A 66 -12.86 -12.87 17.26
CA ASP A 66 -13.33 -13.98 16.45
C ASP A 66 -12.75 -13.97 15.02
N GLU A 67 -12.29 -12.80 14.54
CA GLU A 67 -11.70 -12.65 13.20
C GLU A 67 -10.16 -12.57 13.22
N GLU A 68 -9.52 -12.63 14.39
CA GLU A 68 -8.10 -12.31 14.58
C GLU A 68 -7.16 -13.13 13.66
N THR A 69 -7.42 -14.42 13.48
CA THR A 69 -6.61 -15.28 12.62
C THR A 69 -6.80 -14.94 11.14
N SER A 70 -8.04 -14.65 10.75
CA SER A 70 -8.47 -14.54 9.36
C SER A 70 -7.95 -13.27 8.67
N TRP A 71 -7.97 -12.11 9.35
CA TRP A 71 -7.44 -10.88 8.77
C TRP A 71 -5.91 -10.91 8.64
N LYS A 72 -5.21 -11.54 9.58
CA LYS A 72 -3.75 -11.72 9.53
C LYS A 72 -3.33 -12.57 8.33
N GLU A 73 -4.08 -13.64 8.05
CA GLU A 73 -3.86 -14.48 6.87
C GLU A 73 -4.04 -13.68 5.58
N MET A 74 -5.10 -12.87 5.47
CA MET A 74 -5.33 -11.99 4.33
C MET A 74 -4.23 -10.93 4.19
N TYR A 75 -3.81 -10.33 5.29
CA TYR A 75 -2.73 -9.35 5.30
C TYR A 75 -1.39 -9.97 4.86
N ALA A 76 -1.08 -11.17 5.35
CA ALA A 76 0.09 -11.95 4.94
C ALA A 76 0.02 -12.36 3.47
N PHE A 77 -1.16 -12.73 2.98
CA PHE A 77 -1.37 -13.00 1.57
C PHE A 77 -1.03 -11.77 0.70
N PHE A 78 -1.53 -10.58 1.05
CA PHE A 78 -1.16 -9.36 0.32
C PHE A 78 0.36 -9.08 0.39
N SER A 79 1.02 -9.35 1.52
CA SER A 79 2.50 -9.27 1.59
C SER A 79 3.17 -10.22 0.59
N SER A 80 2.64 -11.43 0.44
CA SER A 80 3.24 -12.46 -0.43
C SER A 80 3.21 -12.09 -1.92
N LEU A 81 2.35 -11.13 -2.31
CA LEU A 81 2.29 -10.60 -3.68
C LEU A 81 3.38 -9.58 -3.99
N ASP A 82 4.04 -9.01 -2.97
CA ASP A 82 5.12 -8.04 -3.13
C ASP A 82 6.50 -8.70 -3.06
N THR A 83 6.91 -9.31 -4.17
CA THR A 83 8.23 -9.95 -4.27
C THR A 83 9.39 -8.95 -4.34
N LYS A 84 9.12 -7.66 -4.54
CA LYS A 84 10.13 -6.62 -4.77
C LYS A 84 10.29 -5.66 -3.59
N GLY A 85 9.35 -5.67 -2.63
CA GLY A 85 9.29 -4.72 -1.52
C GLY A 85 8.85 -3.31 -1.93
N THR A 86 8.32 -3.15 -3.15
CA THR A 86 8.02 -1.84 -3.74
C THR A 86 6.54 -1.46 -3.63
N ASN A 87 5.69 -2.38 -3.17
CA ASN A 87 4.27 -2.12 -2.99
C ASN A 87 4.03 -1.46 -1.64
N TYR A 88 3.03 -0.58 -1.58
CA TYR A 88 2.55 -0.01 -0.33
C TYR A 88 1.30 -0.74 0.11
N LYS A 89 1.22 -1.03 1.40
CA LYS A 89 0.08 -1.68 2.03
C LYS A 89 -0.32 -0.93 3.28
N TYR A 90 -1.58 -0.55 3.36
CA TYR A 90 -2.17 0.11 4.52
C TYR A 90 -3.31 -0.72 5.09
N GLU A 91 -3.44 -0.64 6.40
CA GLU A 91 -4.58 -1.16 7.17
C GLU A 91 -5.36 0.04 7.71
N VAL A 92 -6.69 -0.04 7.67
CA VAL A 92 -7.59 1.00 8.20
C VAL A 92 -8.75 0.31 8.92
N SER A 93 -9.13 0.79 10.11
CA SER A 93 -10.29 0.28 10.82
C SER A 93 -11.59 0.70 10.11
N LEU A 94 -12.57 -0.20 10.01
CA LEU A 94 -13.90 0.13 9.47
C LEU A 94 -14.69 1.03 10.44
N THR A 95 -14.44 0.89 11.74
CA THR A 95 -15.02 1.71 12.82
C THR A 95 -14.17 2.94 13.15
N GLY A 96 -12.98 3.07 12.55
CA GLY A 96 -12.08 4.19 12.71
C GLY A 96 -12.57 5.50 12.08
N PRO A 97 -11.94 6.64 12.42
CA PRO A 97 -12.29 7.92 11.83
C PRO A 97 -11.89 7.97 10.33
N ALA A 98 -12.77 8.49 9.48
CA ALA A 98 -12.55 8.56 8.03
C ALA A 98 -11.25 9.26 7.61
N VAL A 99 -10.70 10.14 8.46
CA VAL A 99 -9.42 10.80 8.25
C VAL A 99 -8.26 9.82 8.05
N GLU A 100 -8.29 8.64 8.68
CA GLU A 100 -7.26 7.62 8.50
C GLU A 100 -7.24 7.09 7.07
N LEU A 101 -8.41 6.82 6.51
CA LEU A 101 -8.54 6.42 5.10
C LEU A 101 -8.01 7.52 4.17
N HIS A 102 -8.37 8.78 4.42
CA HIS A 102 -7.87 9.90 3.63
C HIS A 102 -6.35 10.05 3.72
N ASN A 103 -5.78 9.92 4.92
CA ASN A 103 -4.34 9.95 5.13
C ASN A 103 -3.63 8.82 4.38
N CYS A 104 -4.18 7.59 4.41
CA CYS A 104 -3.64 6.47 3.64
C CYS A 104 -3.68 6.71 2.14
N MET A 105 -4.80 7.21 1.61
CA MET A 105 -4.94 7.52 0.18
C MET A 105 -3.99 8.65 -0.26
N ALA A 106 -3.77 9.66 0.59
CA ALA A 106 -2.81 10.73 0.33
C ALA A 106 -1.38 10.19 0.20
N LYS A 107 -0.97 9.25 1.05
CA LYS A 107 0.35 8.60 0.97
C LYS A 107 0.55 7.83 -0.34
N LEU A 108 -0.53 7.32 -0.94
CA LEU A 108 -0.50 6.62 -2.23
C LEU A 108 -0.38 7.54 -3.44
N LEU A 109 -0.51 8.87 -3.30
CA LEU A 109 -0.30 9.82 -4.41
C LEU A 109 1.14 9.82 -4.93
N ALA A 110 2.11 9.40 -4.10
CA ALA A 110 3.51 9.33 -4.50
C ALA A 110 3.71 8.42 -5.72
N HIS A 111 4.50 8.88 -6.69
CA HIS A 111 4.81 8.12 -7.91
C HIS A 111 5.57 6.83 -7.55
N PRO A 112 5.21 5.65 -8.08
CA PRO A 112 5.74 4.38 -7.60
C PRO A 112 7.25 4.18 -7.84
N LEU A 113 7.82 4.81 -8.88
CA LEU A 113 9.28 4.81 -9.12
C LEU A 113 10.05 5.88 -8.32
N GLN A 114 9.37 6.80 -7.64
CA GLN A 114 10.00 7.92 -6.92
C GLN A 114 9.77 7.86 -5.41
N ARG A 115 8.80 7.06 -4.96
CA ARG A 115 8.59 6.83 -3.53
C ARG A 115 9.68 5.92 -2.97
N PRO A 116 10.11 6.13 -1.72
CA PRO A 116 11.00 5.19 -1.04
C PRO A 116 10.24 3.90 -0.67
N PHE A 117 10.92 2.92 -0.11
CA PHE A 117 10.23 1.82 0.58
C PHE A 117 9.30 2.36 1.67
N GLN A 118 8.18 1.68 1.91
CA GLN A 118 7.16 2.16 2.86
C GLN A 118 7.72 2.38 4.27
N SER A 119 8.67 1.53 4.69
CA SER A 119 9.37 1.65 5.98
C SER A 119 10.21 2.92 6.13
N HIS A 120 10.54 3.59 5.02
CA HIS A 120 11.35 4.82 5.01
C HIS A 120 10.50 6.07 4.72
N ALA A 121 9.20 5.91 4.46
CA ALA A 121 8.31 7.03 4.17
C ALA A 121 7.89 7.71 5.49
N ALA A 122 8.34 8.96 5.69
CA ALA A 122 7.96 9.80 6.82
C ALA A 122 7.38 11.13 6.30
N TYR A 123 6.32 11.62 6.94
CA TYR A 123 5.56 12.79 6.48
C TYR A 123 5.53 13.93 7.51
N SER A 124 5.71 13.63 8.80
CA SER A 124 5.84 14.62 9.87
C SER A 124 7.28 15.12 9.94
N LEU A 125 7.63 16.04 9.04
CA LEU A 125 8.98 16.66 8.99
C LEU A 125 9.07 17.96 9.77
N LEU A 126 7.92 18.52 10.15
CA LEU A 126 7.86 19.68 11.02
C LEU A 126 7.98 19.18 12.46
N GLU A 127 8.82 19.86 13.25
CA GLU A 127 8.83 19.66 14.70
C GLU A 127 7.42 20.00 15.23
N GLU A 128 6.89 19.20 16.14
CA GLU A 128 5.73 19.62 16.91
C GLU A 128 6.18 20.86 17.67
N ASP A 129 5.69 22.05 17.28
CA ASP A 129 5.98 23.31 17.96
C ASP A 129 5.84 23.04 19.46
N THR A 130 6.97 23.01 20.17
CA THR A 130 7.00 22.77 21.60
C THR A 130 6.03 23.74 22.22
N ALA A 131 5.08 23.19 22.98
CA ALA A 131 4.00 23.90 23.65
C ALA A 131 4.42 25.32 24.01
N ALA A 132 3.69 26.28 23.43
CA ALA A 132 3.82 27.71 23.61
C ALA A 132 4.41 28.05 24.98
N GLU A 133 5.51 28.79 24.97
CA GLU A 133 6.08 29.49 26.12
C GLU A 133 4.94 29.96 27.03
N SER A 134 4.78 29.28 28.18
CA SER A 134 3.84 29.71 29.19
C SER A 134 4.24 31.13 29.60
N GLU A 135 3.34 32.08 29.36
CA GLU A 135 3.46 33.48 29.69
C GLU A 135 4.23 33.70 30.99
N ALA A 136 5.36 34.40 30.90
CA ALA A 136 6.00 35.00 32.05
C ALA A 136 5.03 36.03 32.64
N THR A 137 4.29 35.66 33.68
CA THR A 137 3.57 36.61 34.52
C THR A 137 4.60 37.42 35.33
N VAL A 138 4.58 38.73 35.10
CA VAL A 138 5.26 39.76 35.92
C VAL A 138 4.46 40.02 37.19
#